data_AF-A0A068RPM0-F1
#
_entry.id   AF-A0A068RPM0-F1
#
_cell.length_a   1.000
_cell.length_b   1.000
_cell.length_c   1.000
_cell.angle_alpha   90.00
_cell.angle_beta   90.00
_cell.angle_gamma   90.00
#
_symmetry.space_group_name_H-M   'P 1'
#
loop_
_entity.id
_entity.type
_entity.pdbx_description
1 polymer ?
#
loop_
_entity_poly.entity_id
_entity_poly.type
_entity_poly.pdbx_seq_one_letter_code
_entity_poly.pdbx_strand_id
1 'polypeptide(L)'
;MTQPDQRTRSPPPQPLQFDTHSLTTNATPQHLCYRHRPDLTRNRPPDPFNFQDVQRQIECLSSSDQAAISHVWSLFAQAPADQRTLILKGLLSTCCMPQLSFLYDEIRPLLRIDFACILPREICLRIFSFLDAKSLCHAAQVSSLWKSLADDDTLWHRMCEQHIDRICTKCGWGLPLLDKIKKQGKRHDNNSSSASSGSPMAMDPIPPDTTTQSPNKRARFDISNNQQQQEMMMIDDDQDHEIHHHAKKRRPWKDVYSERLVVERNWRQNKHTVRHLSGHTDGVMCVQFCEASNIAITGSFDRTIRVWNLETGQEIRQLTGHTRGVRALQFDKCKLVSGAMDNTLKIWDWHTGRCIRTLEGHTAGVLSLHFDCRLLASGSADCTIRVWNFAAGECFSLTGHTEWINSVRICTYDQLLVSASDDATIRIWNLQSKTCVKVLNGHVGQVLCALPSTTRAFRHRLVSQSCSSTTTTTDHDDEPVIVSGAFDNTIKFWDFTGNCLRTLFGHLEGVWSLAFDSLRVVSGSHDRSVRVWDMESGKCMYALNGHTNPITAVAMSDTKIISASDDGDVRIWDFGMSQLQ
;
A
#
# COMPACT_ATOMS: atom_id res chain seq x y z
N MET A 1 -10.74 54.35 -14.14
CA MET A 1 -10.32 54.41 -12.72
C MET A 1 -10.27 52.97 -12.21
N THR A 2 -9.28 52.70 -11.36
CA THR A 2 -8.96 51.45 -10.62
C THR A 2 -8.17 50.34 -11.35
N GLN A 3 -6.95 50.18 -10.83
CA GLN A 3 -5.91 49.18 -11.11
C GLN A 3 -6.28 47.80 -10.57
N PRO A 4 -5.61 46.72 -11.00
CA PRO A 4 -5.63 45.44 -10.29
C PRO A 4 -4.58 45.41 -9.16
N ASP A 5 -5.03 45.00 -7.97
CA ASP A 5 -4.27 44.93 -6.73
C ASP A 5 -3.03 44.02 -6.80
N GLN A 6 -1.90 44.58 -6.38
CA GLN A 6 -0.64 43.89 -6.15
C GLN A 6 -0.73 43.07 -4.86
N ARG A 7 -0.62 41.74 -4.98
CA ARG A 7 -0.41 40.83 -3.83
C ARG A 7 0.98 41.10 -3.23
N THR A 8 0.98 41.56 -1.99
CA THR A 8 2.16 41.74 -1.13
C THR A 8 2.81 40.37 -0.83
N ARG A 9 4.08 40.21 -1.22
CA ARG A 9 4.93 39.09 -0.78
C ARG A 9 5.49 39.42 0.61
N SER A 10 5.28 38.54 1.57
CA SER A 10 5.97 38.57 2.87
C SER A 10 7.48 38.28 2.69
N PRO A 11 8.35 38.92 3.49
CA PRO A 11 9.80 38.66 3.44
C PRO A 11 10.14 37.33 4.15
N PRO A 12 11.27 36.69 3.79
CA PRO A 12 11.72 35.45 4.43
C PRO A 12 12.19 35.71 5.89
N PRO A 13 12.08 34.72 6.80
CA PRO A 13 12.51 34.87 8.19
C PRO A 13 14.03 34.97 8.29
N GLN A 14 14.52 35.87 9.15
CA GLN A 14 15.93 36.09 9.42
C GLN A 14 16.54 34.89 10.17
N PRO A 15 17.81 34.52 9.90
CA PRO A 15 18.52 33.50 10.66
C PRO A 15 18.92 34.04 12.05
N LEU A 16 18.78 33.17 13.06
CA LEU A 16 19.13 33.38 14.46
C LEU A 16 20.61 33.79 14.61
N GLN A 17 20.85 34.91 15.30
CA GLN A 17 22.17 35.37 15.71
C GLN A 17 22.72 34.46 16.82
N PHE A 18 23.89 33.87 16.61
CA PHE A 18 24.72 33.30 17.67
C PHE A 18 25.73 34.35 18.12
N ASP A 19 25.68 34.72 19.39
CA ASP A 19 26.63 35.62 20.04
C ASP A 19 28.02 35.00 20.11
N THR A 20 29.02 35.70 19.58
CA THR A 20 30.44 35.38 19.76
C THR A 20 31.10 36.43 20.64
N HIS A 21 31.31 36.11 21.91
CA HIS A 21 32.23 36.86 22.76
C HIS A 21 33.67 36.34 22.61
N SER A 22 34.55 37.25 22.21
CA SER A 22 35.99 37.38 22.53
C SER A 22 36.89 36.14 22.51
N LEU A 23 37.87 36.12 21.59
CA LEU A 23 39.31 36.10 21.91
C LEU A 23 40.14 36.36 20.65
N THR A 24 41.27 37.01 20.87
CA THR A 24 42.14 37.72 19.94
C THR A 24 43.10 36.83 19.13
N THR A 25 43.51 37.37 17.98
CA THR A 25 44.76 37.15 17.21
C THR A 25 44.93 35.89 16.34
N ASN A 26 45.04 36.20 15.04
CA ASN A 26 45.88 35.62 13.98
C ASN A 26 45.35 34.46 13.12
N ALA A 27 45.23 34.81 11.82
CA ALA A 27 44.98 33.99 10.64
C ALA A 27 43.62 33.29 10.55
N THR A 28 42.62 34.01 10.03
CA THR A 28 41.42 33.40 9.49
C THR A 28 41.78 32.48 8.31
N PRO A 29 41.36 31.20 8.28
CA PRO A 29 41.30 30.49 7.02
C PRO A 29 40.22 31.20 6.22
N GLN A 30 40.60 31.83 5.10
CA GLN A 30 39.62 32.35 4.15
C GLN A 30 38.60 31.23 3.89
N HIS A 31 37.31 31.53 4.06
CA HIS A 31 36.20 30.65 3.68
C HIS A 31 36.22 30.48 2.16
N LEU A 32 37.22 29.75 1.67
CA LEU A 32 37.35 29.32 0.30
C LEU A 32 36.18 28.37 0.06
N CYS A 33 35.37 28.65 -0.96
CA CYS A 33 34.36 27.70 -1.37
C CYS A 33 35.04 26.35 -1.67
N TYR A 34 34.30 25.25 -1.54
CA TYR A 34 34.84 23.89 -1.68
C TYR A 34 35.73 23.68 -2.92
N ARG A 35 35.50 24.43 -4.01
CA ARG A 35 36.32 24.43 -5.24
C ARG A 35 37.70 25.07 -5.12
N HIS A 36 37.92 25.96 -4.14
CA HIS A 36 39.17 26.72 -3.96
C HIS A 36 39.97 26.28 -2.74
N ARG A 37 39.66 25.12 -2.13
CA ARG A 37 40.41 24.58 -0.99
C ARG A 37 41.50 23.59 -1.47
N PRO A 38 42.79 23.94 -1.45
CA PRO A 38 43.87 23.12 -2.02
C PRO A 38 44.17 21.84 -1.24
N ASP A 39 43.70 21.72 -0.01
CA ASP A 39 43.98 20.57 0.86
C ASP A 39 43.16 19.33 0.47
N LEU A 40 41.98 19.53 -0.12
CA LEU A 40 41.10 18.45 -0.57
C LEU A 40 41.53 17.88 -1.94
N THR A 41 42.22 18.67 -2.77
CA THR A 41 42.76 18.20 -4.06
C THR A 41 44.01 17.34 -3.89
N ARG A 42 44.64 17.36 -2.71
CA ARG A 42 45.85 16.59 -2.39
C ARG A 42 45.58 15.10 -2.13
N ASN A 43 44.33 14.75 -1.79
CA ASN A 43 43.87 13.37 -1.63
C ASN A 43 43.16 12.81 -2.87
N ARG A 44 43.27 13.49 -4.02
CA ARG A 44 42.75 12.98 -5.30
C ARG A 44 43.61 11.77 -5.68
N PRO A 45 43.05 10.54 -5.81
CA PRO A 45 43.76 9.51 -6.56
C PRO A 45 44.01 10.08 -7.96
N PRO A 46 45.23 9.99 -8.50
CA PRO A 46 45.47 10.46 -9.85
C PRO A 46 44.66 9.61 -10.81
N ASP A 47 43.48 10.08 -11.22
CA ASP A 47 42.88 9.62 -12.47
C ASP A 47 43.89 9.94 -13.57
N PRO A 48 44.14 9.00 -14.49
CA PRO A 48 45.30 8.99 -15.34
C PRO A 48 45.20 10.16 -16.32
N PHE A 49 45.77 11.31 -15.95
CA PHE A 49 46.50 12.07 -16.94
C PHE A 49 47.38 11.04 -17.60
N ASN A 50 47.16 10.78 -18.89
CA ASN A 50 47.94 9.80 -19.61
C ASN A 50 49.32 10.42 -19.88
N PHE A 51 50.06 10.69 -18.80
CA PHE A 51 51.42 11.20 -18.80
C PHE A 51 52.30 10.25 -19.61
N GLN A 52 51.92 8.97 -19.70
CA GLN A 52 52.51 7.99 -20.59
C GLN A 52 52.27 8.30 -22.08
N ASP A 53 51.08 8.75 -22.49
CA ASP A 53 50.82 9.15 -23.88
C ASP A 53 51.50 10.46 -24.24
N VAL A 54 51.50 11.43 -23.32
CA VAL A 54 52.24 12.69 -23.50
C VAL A 54 53.75 12.40 -23.59
N GLN A 55 54.26 11.51 -22.75
CA GLN A 55 55.65 11.07 -22.78
C GLN A 55 55.99 10.34 -24.09
N ARG A 56 55.12 9.45 -24.59
CA ARG A 56 55.28 8.78 -25.89
C ARG A 56 55.30 9.77 -27.06
N GLN A 57 54.47 10.82 -27.02
CA GLN A 57 54.46 11.85 -28.07
C GLN A 57 55.74 12.70 -28.04
N ILE A 58 56.31 12.93 -26.86
CA ILE A 58 57.58 13.65 -26.70
C ILE A 58 58.77 12.81 -27.16
N GLU A 59 58.75 11.50 -26.92
CA GLU A 59 59.77 10.56 -27.39
C GLU A 59 59.83 10.43 -28.92
N CYS A 60 58.76 10.84 -29.63
CA CYS A 60 58.75 10.90 -31.10
C CYS A 60 59.35 12.19 -31.67
N LEU A 61 59.69 13.17 -30.84
CA LEU A 61 60.25 14.47 -31.26
C LEU A 61 61.78 14.48 -31.26
N SER A 62 62.38 15.49 -31.88
CA SER A 62 63.84 15.66 -31.89
C SER A 62 64.39 15.91 -30.48
N SER A 63 65.64 15.51 -30.21
CA SER A 63 66.26 15.68 -28.88
C SER A 63 66.37 17.14 -28.45
N SER A 64 66.42 18.08 -29.41
CA SER A 64 66.40 19.52 -29.16
C SER A 64 65.03 20.01 -28.68
N ASP A 65 63.95 19.55 -29.32
CA ASP A 65 62.58 19.95 -28.99
C ASP A 65 62.12 19.34 -27.66
N GLN A 66 62.54 18.10 -27.38
CA GLN A 66 62.32 17.45 -26.09
C GLN A 66 62.94 18.22 -24.92
N ALA A 67 64.20 18.67 -25.09
CA ALA A 67 64.89 19.48 -24.08
C ALA A 67 64.18 20.83 -23.87
N ALA A 68 63.72 21.48 -24.94
CA ALA A 68 63.00 22.75 -24.85
C ALA A 68 61.67 22.62 -24.08
N ILE A 69 60.86 21.59 -24.38
CA ILE A 69 59.57 21.35 -23.72
C ILE A 69 59.76 21.03 -22.22
N SER A 70 60.71 20.14 -21.91
CA SER A 70 61.01 19.78 -20.52
C SER A 70 61.52 20.97 -19.68
N HIS A 71 62.30 21.86 -20.30
CA HIS A 71 62.77 23.07 -19.66
C HIS A 71 61.60 24.01 -19.31
N VAL A 72 60.64 24.23 -20.22
CA VAL A 72 59.43 25.03 -19.95
C VAL A 72 58.60 24.44 -18.80
N TRP A 73 58.46 23.11 -18.74
CA TRP A 73 57.77 22.45 -17.64
C TRP A 73 58.49 22.64 -16.31
N SER A 74 59.82 22.53 -16.28
CA SER A 74 60.59 22.76 -15.06
C SER A 74 60.48 24.21 -14.56
N LEU A 75 60.53 25.19 -15.47
CA LEU A 75 60.37 26.60 -15.12
C LEU A 75 58.97 26.89 -14.57
N PHE A 76 57.93 26.31 -15.17
CA PHE A 76 56.57 26.44 -14.68
C PHE A 76 56.37 25.77 -13.31
N ALA A 77 56.93 24.58 -13.11
CA ALA A 77 56.87 23.84 -11.86
C ALA A 77 57.67 24.51 -10.72
N GLN A 78 58.73 25.25 -11.02
CA GLN A 78 59.53 25.95 -10.00
C GLN A 78 58.98 27.35 -9.64
N ALA A 79 58.13 27.94 -10.49
CA ALA A 79 57.59 29.29 -10.27
C ALA A 79 56.60 29.38 -9.07
N PRO A 80 56.58 30.49 -8.29
CA PRO A 80 55.57 30.78 -7.28
C PRO A 80 54.13 30.90 -7.84
N ALA A 81 53.11 30.73 -6.99
CA ALA A 81 51.70 30.65 -7.40
C ALA A 81 51.25 31.87 -8.23
N ASP A 82 51.59 33.09 -7.82
CA ASP A 82 51.21 34.31 -8.53
C ASP A 82 51.83 34.37 -9.94
N GLN A 83 53.09 33.97 -10.07
CA GLN A 83 53.79 33.91 -11.37
C GLN A 83 53.19 32.84 -12.28
N ARG A 84 52.77 31.69 -11.73
CA ARG A 84 52.08 30.66 -12.52
C ARG A 84 50.75 31.17 -13.09
N THR A 85 49.99 31.98 -12.34
CA THR A 85 48.75 32.57 -12.87
C THR A 85 49.00 33.55 -14.01
N LEU A 86 50.10 34.32 -13.95
CA LEU A 86 50.50 35.24 -15.02
C LEU A 86 50.98 34.48 -16.26
N ILE A 87 51.76 33.41 -16.08
CA ILE A 87 52.19 32.53 -17.19
C ILE A 87 50.98 31.91 -17.88
N LEU A 88 49.99 31.41 -17.11
CA LEU A 88 48.76 30.86 -17.68
C LEU A 88 47.93 31.91 -18.43
N LYS A 89 47.83 33.14 -17.91
CA LYS A 89 47.17 34.25 -18.63
C LYS A 89 47.90 34.60 -19.93
N GLY A 90 49.24 34.61 -19.91
CA GLY A 90 50.07 34.82 -21.10
C GLY A 90 49.88 33.73 -22.15
N LEU A 91 49.87 32.46 -21.73
CA LEU A 91 49.62 31.30 -22.61
C LEU A 91 48.22 31.38 -23.23
N LEU A 92 47.19 31.65 -22.44
CA LEU A 92 45.82 31.81 -22.94
C LEU A 92 45.70 32.96 -23.97
N SER A 93 46.48 34.03 -23.82
CA SER A 93 46.47 35.14 -24.78
C SER A 93 47.24 34.88 -26.08
N THR A 94 48.11 33.87 -26.09
CA THR A 94 48.98 33.54 -27.23
C THR A 94 48.52 32.32 -28.02
N CYS A 95 47.64 31.49 -27.44
CA CYS A 95 47.08 30.33 -28.11
C CYS A 95 46.07 30.69 -29.22
N CYS A 96 46.08 29.92 -30.31
CA CYS A 96 45.08 30.03 -31.37
C CYS A 96 43.79 29.27 -31.01
N MET A 97 42.68 29.54 -31.71
CA MET A 97 41.36 29.00 -31.37
C MET A 97 41.29 27.45 -31.27
N PRO A 98 41.96 26.67 -32.15
CA PRO A 98 42.05 25.21 -31.99
C PRO A 98 42.77 24.76 -30.72
N GLN A 99 43.82 25.47 -30.29
CA GLN A 99 44.57 25.16 -29.06
C GLN A 99 43.74 25.48 -27.81
N LEU A 100 42.95 26.56 -27.85
CA LEU A 100 42.01 26.88 -26.77
C LEU A 100 40.88 25.84 -26.67
N SER A 101 40.40 25.30 -27.79
CA SER A 101 39.43 24.19 -27.80
C SER A 101 40.01 22.93 -27.16
N PHE A 102 41.25 22.57 -27.52
CA PHE A 102 41.95 21.43 -26.94
C PHE A 102 42.13 21.59 -25.42
N LEU A 103 42.58 22.78 -24.98
CA LEU A 103 42.76 23.08 -23.57
C LEU A 103 41.42 23.09 -22.81
N TYR A 104 40.33 23.53 -23.43
CA TYR A 104 38.98 23.44 -22.87
C TYR A 104 38.55 21.98 -22.65
N ASP A 105 38.77 21.11 -23.65
CA ASP A 105 38.40 19.70 -23.59
C ASP A 105 39.21 18.93 -22.53
N GLU A 106 40.51 19.25 -22.36
CA GLU A 106 41.39 18.64 -21.35
C GLU A 106 41.13 19.15 -19.93
N ILE A 107 40.76 20.44 -19.76
CA ILE A 107 40.49 21.01 -18.43
C ILE A 107 39.11 20.60 -17.90
N ARG A 108 38.12 20.43 -18.79
CA ARG A 108 36.73 20.11 -18.42
C ARG A 108 36.59 18.88 -17.50
N PRO A 109 37.24 17.73 -17.74
CA PRO A 109 37.18 16.58 -16.82
C PRO A 109 37.92 16.85 -15.50
N LEU A 110 39.00 17.64 -15.50
CA LEU A 110 39.79 17.95 -14.30
C LEU A 110 39.03 18.81 -13.28
N LEU A 111 38.17 19.71 -13.78
CA LEU A 111 37.30 20.57 -12.96
C LEU A 111 35.99 19.91 -12.55
N ARG A 112 35.66 18.73 -13.09
CA ARG A 112 34.45 17.99 -12.72
C ARG A 112 34.69 17.29 -11.38
N ILE A 113 34.40 17.99 -10.29
CA ILE A 113 34.50 17.44 -8.94
C ILE A 113 33.19 16.73 -8.59
N ASP A 114 33.27 15.44 -8.31
CA ASP A 114 32.17 14.67 -7.75
C ASP A 114 32.22 14.77 -6.22
N PHE A 115 31.23 15.44 -5.63
CA PHE A 115 31.15 15.60 -4.18
C PHE A 115 30.90 14.26 -3.46
N ALA A 116 30.28 13.28 -4.14
CA ALA A 116 29.94 12.00 -3.53
C ALA A 116 31.18 11.16 -3.21
N CYS A 117 32.28 11.35 -3.95
CA CYS A 117 33.57 10.70 -3.70
C CYS A 117 34.35 11.35 -2.55
N ILE A 118 34.03 12.59 -2.18
CA ILE A 118 34.86 13.40 -1.27
C ILE A 118 34.19 13.59 0.09
N LEU A 119 32.86 13.64 0.13
CA LEU A 119 32.11 13.78 1.37
C LEU A 119 31.90 12.42 2.06
N PRO A 120 31.89 12.38 3.41
CA PRO A 120 31.45 11.22 4.16
C PRO A 120 30.06 10.74 3.75
N ARG A 121 29.83 9.42 3.83
CA ARG A 121 28.58 8.76 3.39
C ARG A 121 27.34 9.37 4.05
N GLU A 122 27.42 9.77 5.31
CA GLU A 122 26.30 10.30 6.09
C GLU A 122 25.84 11.66 5.55
N ILE A 123 26.79 12.51 5.15
CA ILE A 123 26.49 13.82 4.56
C ILE A 123 25.87 13.62 3.18
N CYS A 124 26.41 12.70 2.38
CA CYS A 124 25.82 12.32 1.10
C CYS A 124 24.37 11.83 1.28
N LEU A 125 24.10 10.91 2.21
CA LEU A 125 22.74 10.43 2.47
C LEU A 125 21.80 11.55 2.94
N ARG A 126 22.29 12.52 3.72
CA ARG A 126 21.49 13.70 4.08
C ARG A 126 21.19 14.58 2.87
N ILE A 127 22.15 14.83 1.98
CA ILE A 127 21.90 15.58 0.74
C ILE A 127 20.86 14.86 -0.12
N PHE A 128 21.02 13.55 -0.30
CA PHE A 128 20.11 12.72 -1.09
C PHE A 128 18.71 12.66 -0.47
N SER A 129 18.57 12.78 0.86
CA SER A 129 17.25 12.81 1.51
C SER A 129 16.40 14.04 1.16
N PHE A 130 16.99 15.09 0.58
CA PHE A 130 16.25 16.26 0.08
C PHE A 130 15.81 16.10 -1.38
N LEU A 131 16.31 15.10 -2.10
CA LEU A 131 15.95 14.83 -3.49
C LEU A 131 14.63 14.08 -3.56
N ASP A 132 13.87 14.31 -4.62
CA ASP A 132 12.68 13.55 -5.00
C ASP A 132 13.04 12.20 -5.63
N ALA A 133 12.09 11.25 -5.63
CA ALA A 133 12.31 9.89 -6.13
C ALA A 133 12.82 9.84 -7.59
N LYS A 134 12.35 10.76 -8.44
CA LYS A 134 12.81 10.86 -9.83
C LYS A 134 14.28 11.30 -9.90
N SER A 135 14.65 12.33 -9.14
CA SER A 135 16.04 12.80 -9.05
C SER A 135 16.97 11.75 -8.46
N LEU A 136 16.51 10.94 -7.51
CA LEU A 136 17.27 9.79 -6.98
C LEU A 136 17.51 8.71 -8.04
N CYS A 137 16.52 8.40 -8.87
CA CYS A 137 16.70 7.48 -10.00
C CYS A 137 17.69 8.02 -11.03
N HIS A 138 17.69 9.32 -11.31
CA HIS A 138 18.70 9.94 -12.16
C HIS A 138 20.08 9.95 -11.50
N ALA A 139 20.17 10.21 -10.21
CA ALA A 139 21.39 10.13 -9.44
C ALA A 139 22.02 8.72 -9.53
N ALA A 140 21.21 7.67 -9.42
CA ALA A 140 21.66 6.29 -9.57
C ALA A 140 22.24 5.94 -10.96
N GLN A 141 21.97 6.76 -12.00
CA GLN A 141 22.50 6.56 -13.36
C GLN A 141 23.88 7.21 -13.57
N VAL A 142 24.36 8.02 -12.62
CA VAL A 142 25.60 8.81 -12.77
C VAL A 142 26.86 7.94 -12.65
N SER A 143 26.96 7.12 -11.60
CA SER A 143 28.10 6.23 -11.34
C SER A 143 27.73 5.07 -10.41
N SER A 144 28.58 4.06 -10.29
CA SER A 144 28.37 2.94 -9.37
C SER A 144 28.32 3.38 -7.90
N LEU A 145 29.14 4.36 -7.52
CA LEU A 145 29.13 4.95 -6.19
C LEU A 145 27.80 5.66 -5.93
N TRP A 146 27.35 6.51 -6.86
CA TRP A 146 26.06 7.20 -6.74
C TRP A 146 24.90 6.23 -6.66
N LYS A 147 24.94 5.14 -7.43
CA LYS A 147 23.94 4.07 -7.35
C LYS A 147 23.89 3.45 -5.95
N SER A 148 25.04 3.15 -5.34
CA SER A 148 25.08 2.57 -3.99
C SER A 148 24.50 3.51 -2.91
N LEU A 149 24.66 4.83 -3.08
CA LEU A 149 24.14 5.83 -2.15
C LEU A 149 22.65 6.12 -2.40
N ALA A 150 22.23 6.18 -3.67
CA ALA A 150 20.83 6.42 -4.06
C ALA A 150 19.92 5.23 -3.71
N ASP A 151 20.44 4.01 -3.76
CA ASP A 151 19.69 2.78 -3.49
C ASP A 151 19.72 2.36 -2.01
N ASP A 152 20.17 3.25 -1.12
CA ASP A 152 20.25 2.98 0.31
C ASP A 152 18.86 2.81 0.95
N ASP A 153 18.68 1.72 1.70
CA ASP A 153 17.38 1.35 2.28
C ASP A 153 16.84 2.39 3.27
N THR A 154 17.71 3.12 3.98
CA THR A 154 17.27 4.11 4.97
C THR A 154 16.58 5.31 4.31
N LEU A 155 17.05 5.68 3.11
CA LEU A 155 16.50 6.76 2.33
C LEU A 155 15.12 6.37 1.78
N TRP A 156 15.01 5.17 1.20
CA TRP A 156 13.74 4.69 0.66
C TRP A 156 12.71 4.37 1.74
N HIS A 157 13.12 3.94 2.94
CA HIS A 157 12.22 3.81 4.09
C HIS A 157 11.58 5.14 4.46
N ARG A 158 12.37 6.22 4.59
CA ARG A 158 11.83 7.56 4.91
C ARG A 158 10.93 8.10 3.80
N MET A 159 11.29 7.87 2.54
CA MET A 159 10.43 8.21 1.41
C MET A 159 9.10 7.47 1.46
N CYS A 160 9.15 6.16 1.71
CA CYS A 160 7.97 5.34 1.91
C CYS A 160 7.11 5.89 3.06
N GLU A 161 7.69 6.15 4.23
CA GLU A 161 6.98 6.69 5.38
C GLU A 161 6.28 8.04 5.10
N GLN A 162 6.85 8.87 4.22
CA GLN A 162 6.26 10.16 3.83
C GLN A 162 5.12 10.04 2.83
N HIS A 163 5.12 9.02 1.97
CA HIS A 163 4.17 8.88 0.86
C HIS A 163 3.14 7.77 1.04
N ILE A 164 3.41 6.75 1.86
CA ILE A 164 2.47 5.66 2.09
C ILE A 164 1.30 6.19 2.91
N ASP A 165 0.08 5.93 2.45
CA ASP A 165 -1.16 6.25 3.16
C ASP A 165 -1.39 7.77 3.39
N ARG A 166 -0.49 8.61 2.86
CA ARG A 166 -0.46 10.07 3.04
C ARG A 166 -0.15 10.75 1.71
N ILE A 167 -0.95 11.75 1.36
CA ILE A 167 -0.64 12.64 0.24
C ILE A 167 0.44 13.61 0.71
N CYS A 168 1.61 13.54 0.09
CA CYS A 168 2.70 14.46 0.40
C CYS A 168 2.33 15.88 -0.04
N THR A 169 2.30 16.82 0.90
CA THR A 169 1.94 18.23 0.64
C THR A 169 2.86 18.94 -0.34
N LYS A 170 4.10 18.46 -0.54
CA LYS A 170 5.08 19.07 -1.46
C LYS A 170 4.90 18.65 -2.91
N CYS A 171 4.43 17.43 -3.16
CA CYS A 171 4.34 16.89 -4.52
C CYS A 171 2.95 16.38 -4.91
N GLY A 172 2.01 16.31 -3.96
CA GLY A 172 0.65 15.82 -4.17
C GLY A 172 0.56 14.31 -4.42
N TRP A 173 1.58 13.52 -4.05
CA TRP A 173 1.60 12.06 -4.22
C TRP A 173 1.34 11.35 -2.90
N GLY A 174 0.35 10.46 -2.91
CA GLY A 174 0.13 9.43 -1.90
C GLY A 174 0.14 8.05 -2.55
N LEU A 175 0.75 7.08 -1.88
CA LEU A 175 0.92 5.69 -2.32
C LEU A 175 -0.04 4.82 -1.51
N PRO A 176 -0.82 3.93 -2.16
CA PRO A 176 -1.70 2.99 -1.46
C PRO A 176 -0.93 2.06 -0.51
N LEU A 177 -1.60 1.64 0.57
CA LEU A 177 -1.02 0.75 1.55
C LEU A 177 -1.17 -0.70 1.10
N LEU A 178 -0.34 -1.14 0.15
CA LEU A 178 -0.40 -2.55 -0.28
C LEU A 178 -0.21 -3.50 0.91
N ASP A 179 -1.25 -4.27 1.21
CA ASP A 179 -1.23 -5.30 2.22
C ASP A 179 -0.13 -6.33 1.91
N LYS A 180 0.53 -6.81 2.97
CA LYS A 180 1.59 -7.80 2.80
C LYS A 180 0.97 -9.08 2.26
N ILE A 181 1.20 -9.39 0.98
CA ILE A 181 0.98 -10.73 0.43
C ILE A 181 1.88 -11.69 1.19
N LYS A 182 1.37 -12.22 2.31
CA LYS A 182 2.00 -13.34 3.00
C LYS A 182 1.82 -14.53 2.07
N LYS A 183 2.86 -14.87 1.30
CA LYS A 183 3.01 -16.21 0.74
C LYS A 183 2.98 -17.18 1.93
N GLN A 184 1.81 -17.69 2.28
CA GLN A 184 1.70 -18.81 3.20
C GLN A 184 2.33 -20.01 2.48
N GLY A 185 3.56 -20.35 2.87
CA GLY A 185 4.12 -21.64 2.52
C GLY A 185 3.21 -22.73 3.07
N LYS A 186 2.75 -23.63 2.21
CA LYS A 186 2.08 -24.87 2.60
C LYS A 186 2.93 -25.59 3.64
N ARG A 187 2.62 -25.43 4.92
CA ARG A 187 2.95 -26.42 5.95
C ARG A 187 1.70 -27.26 6.14
N HIS A 188 1.69 -28.40 5.46
CA HIS A 188 0.86 -29.53 5.88
C HIS A 188 1.40 -30.01 7.22
N ASP A 189 0.76 -29.59 8.31
CA ASP A 189 0.92 -30.27 9.59
C ASP A 189 0.11 -31.57 9.53
N ASN A 190 0.76 -32.62 9.03
CA ASN A 190 0.37 -34.00 9.34
C ASN A 190 0.77 -34.26 10.79
N ASN A 191 -0.15 -34.01 11.72
CA ASN A 191 -0.07 -34.57 13.06
C ASN A 191 -1.42 -35.16 13.45
N SER A 192 -1.64 -36.39 12.98
CA SER A 192 -2.61 -37.30 13.57
C SER A 192 -2.05 -37.84 14.88
N SER A 193 -2.63 -37.42 16.00
CA SER A 193 -2.48 -38.12 17.28
C SER A 193 -3.85 -38.35 17.90
N SER A 194 -4.31 -39.59 17.72
CA SER A 194 -5.15 -40.40 18.60
C SER A 194 -5.54 -39.82 19.97
N ALA A 195 -6.84 -39.77 20.24
CA ALA A 195 -7.38 -39.96 21.58
C ALA A 195 -8.73 -40.70 21.48
N SER A 196 -8.77 -41.81 22.21
CA SER A 196 -9.78 -42.86 22.32
C SER A 196 -11.07 -42.44 23.03
N SER A 197 -12.20 -43.03 22.63
CA SER A 197 -13.28 -43.41 23.55
C SER A 197 -13.96 -44.68 23.02
N GLY A 198 -14.00 -45.72 23.86
CA GLY A 198 -14.43 -47.06 23.50
C GLY A 198 -15.88 -47.38 23.87
N SER A 199 -16.37 -48.48 23.32
CA SER A 199 -17.15 -49.51 24.03
C SER A 199 -17.25 -50.79 23.19
N PRO A 200 -17.46 -51.96 23.83
CA PRO A 200 -17.05 -53.27 23.31
C PRO A 200 -18.24 -54.11 22.79
N MET A 201 -17.98 -55.15 21.98
CA MET A 201 -18.49 -56.52 22.19
C MET A 201 -18.16 -57.53 21.07
N ALA A 202 -17.73 -58.72 21.52
CA ALA A 202 -17.91 -60.09 20.98
C ALA A 202 -17.09 -60.63 19.77
N MET A 203 -16.12 -61.51 20.12
CA MET A 203 -15.82 -62.90 19.66
C MET A 203 -16.46 -63.38 18.32
N ASP A 204 -15.85 -64.12 17.39
CA ASP A 204 -14.81 -65.19 17.41
C ASP A 204 -14.50 -65.62 15.92
N PRO A 205 -13.75 -66.70 15.55
CA PRO A 205 -12.34 -66.69 15.19
C PRO A 205 -12.01 -67.16 13.73
N ILE A 206 -10.71 -67.20 13.42
CA ILE A 206 -9.99 -67.58 12.19
C ILE A 206 -10.32 -69.02 11.71
N PRO A 207 -10.08 -69.38 10.43
CA PRO A 207 -8.96 -70.31 10.18
C PRO A 207 -8.05 -69.93 8.98
N PRO A 208 -6.85 -70.53 8.91
CA PRO A 208 -5.74 -70.12 8.04
C PRO A 208 -5.57 -71.08 6.84
N ASP A 209 -4.39 -71.00 6.21
CA ASP A 209 -3.80 -71.92 5.22
C ASP A 209 -4.08 -71.58 3.75
N THR A 210 -3.15 -71.68 2.80
CA THR A 210 -1.73 -72.08 2.76
C THR A 210 -1.24 -71.77 1.33
N THR A 211 0.06 -71.49 1.18
CA THR A 211 0.92 -71.96 0.06
C THR A 211 0.62 -71.46 -1.37
N THR A 212 1.52 -71.33 -2.33
CA THR A 212 2.98 -71.37 -2.51
C THR A 212 3.21 -70.95 -3.97
N GLN A 213 4.48 -70.68 -4.33
CA GLN A 213 5.04 -70.77 -5.69
C GLN A 213 4.98 -69.54 -6.61
N SER A 214 6.07 -68.76 -6.52
CA SER A 214 6.86 -68.31 -7.68
C SER A 214 7.61 -69.53 -8.30
N PRO A 215 8.53 -69.45 -9.30
CA PRO A 215 9.10 -68.28 -10.01
C PRO A 215 9.36 -68.49 -11.54
N ASN A 216 9.85 -67.47 -12.24
CA ASN A 216 11.00 -67.51 -13.19
C ASN A 216 11.09 -66.17 -13.95
N LYS A 217 12.06 -65.29 -13.68
CA LYS A 217 13.53 -65.31 -13.99
C LYS A 217 13.89 -64.73 -15.37
N ARG A 218 14.52 -63.56 -15.34
CA ARG A 218 15.78 -63.15 -16.02
C ARG A 218 16.04 -61.68 -15.61
N ALA A 219 16.87 -61.30 -14.65
CA ALA A 219 18.28 -61.59 -14.27
C ALA A 219 19.35 -60.84 -15.08
N ARG A 220 20.00 -59.88 -14.39
CA ARG A 220 21.43 -59.43 -14.38
C ARG A 220 21.50 -58.30 -13.32
N PHE A 221 21.91 -58.49 -12.04
CA PHE A 221 23.25 -58.71 -11.40
C PHE A 221 24.32 -57.70 -11.85
N ASP A 222 25.09 -56.98 -11.01
CA ASP A 222 25.66 -57.20 -9.64
C ASP A 222 25.65 -55.88 -8.80
N ILE A 223 25.39 -55.77 -7.48
CA ILE A 223 26.02 -56.27 -6.21
C ILE A 223 27.34 -55.54 -5.87
N SER A 224 27.48 -54.81 -4.74
CA SER A 224 27.55 -55.24 -3.31
C SER A 224 27.13 -54.09 -2.33
N ASN A 225 26.25 -54.21 -1.31
CA ASN A 225 26.26 -54.94 -0.02
C ASN A 225 27.53 -54.69 0.86
N ASN A 226 27.49 -54.44 2.18
CA ASN A 226 26.41 -54.51 3.19
C ASN A 226 26.86 -53.93 4.56
N GLN A 227 25.88 -53.50 5.38
CA GLN A 227 25.72 -53.65 6.86
C GLN A 227 26.79 -53.15 7.86
N GLN A 228 26.43 -52.16 8.69
CA GLN A 228 25.95 -52.25 10.10
C GLN A 228 27.05 -52.51 11.15
N GLN A 229 27.29 -51.51 12.01
CA GLN A 229 27.61 -51.75 13.42
C GLN A 229 27.11 -50.59 14.29
N GLN A 230 26.46 -51.01 15.37
CA GLN A 230 25.90 -50.26 16.47
C GLN A 230 27.05 -49.95 17.43
N GLU A 231 27.27 -48.69 17.81
CA GLU A 231 28.01 -48.39 19.04
C GLU A 231 27.55 -47.07 19.65
N MET A 232 27.24 -47.16 20.93
CA MET A 232 26.71 -46.13 21.81
C MET A 232 27.90 -45.35 22.36
N MET A 233 28.01 -44.04 22.15
CA MET A 233 28.94 -43.20 22.93
C MET A 233 28.34 -41.84 23.29
N MET A 234 28.52 -41.52 24.56
CA MET A 234 28.15 -40.32 25.28
C MET A 234 28.92 -39.10 24.77
N ILE A 235 28.28 -37.93 24.88
CA ILE A 235 28.81 -36.60 25.20
C ILE A 235 30.32 -36.42 25.01
N ASP A 236 30.69 -35.53 24.08
CA ASP A 236 31.73 -34.55 24.37
C ASP A 236 31.35 -33.20 23.73
N ASP A 237 31.36 -32.19 24.58
CA ASP A 237 31.19 -30.77 24.30
C ASP A 237 32.37 -30.22 23.48
N ASP A 238 32.17 -29.03 22.93
CA ASP A 238 33.17 -28.13 22.34
C ASP A 238 33.61 -28.39 20.89
N GLN A 239 32.88 -27.73 19.96
CA GLN A 239 33.51 -26.90 18.92
C GLN A 239 32.48 -25.98 18.21
N ASP A 240 32.51 -24.71 18.64
CA ASP A 240 32.23 -23.46 17.91
C ASP A 240 31.10 -23.40 16.87
N HIS A 241 30.01 -22.78 17.32
CA HIS A 241 28.91 -22.23 16.53
C HIS A 241 29.35 -21.13 15.54
N GLU A 242 29.63 -21.47 14.28
CA GLU A 242 29.40 -20.54 13.17
C GLU A 242 27.95 -20.66 12.67
N ILE A 243 27.04 -20.05 13.42
CA ILE A 243 25.67 -19.80 12.97
C ILE A 243 25.75 -18.70 11.90
N HIS A 244 25.90 -19.09 10.63
CA HIS A 244 25.45 -18.25 9.53
C HIS A 244 23.93 -18.09 9.63
N HIS A 245 23.50 -17.10 10.41
CA HIS A 245 22.22 -16.46 10.22
C HIS A 245 22.19 -15.94 8.79
N HIS A 246 21.63 -16.73 7.86
CA HIS A 246 21.03 -16.17 6.67
C HIS A 246 19.92 -15.23 7.14
N ALA A 247 20.30 -13.98 7.44
CA ALA A 247 19.38 -12.90 7.67
C ALA A 247 18.40 -12.93 6.50
N LYS A 248 17.13 -13.23 6.78
CA LYS A 248 16.06 -13.22 5.78
C LYS A 248 16.20 -11.91 5.02
N LYS A 249 16.69 -11.96 3.78
CA LYS A 249 16.91 -10.77 2.95
C LYS A 249 15.56 -10.06 2.88
N ARG A 250 15.45 -8.94 3.60
CA ARG A 250 14.24 -8.11 3.54
C ARG A 250 14.17 -7.54 2.12
N ARG A 251 12.96 -7.41 1.59
CA ARG A 251 12.78 -6.74 0.30
C ARG A 251 13.29 -5.30 0.42
N PRO A 252 14.15 -4.82 -0.50
CA PRO A 252 14.60 -3.44 -0.51
C PRO A 252 13.41 -2.47 -0.54
N TRP A 253 13.51 -1.35 0.17
CA TRP A 253 12.42 -0.37 0.21
C TRP A 253 12.20 0.31 -1.14
N LYS A 254 13.24 0.40 -1.96
CA LYS A 254 13.16 0.91 -3.34
C LYS A 254 12.19 0.10 -4.19
N ASP A 255 12.21 -1.23 -4.08
CA ASP A 255 11.32 -2.12 -4.83
C ASP A 255 9.87 -1.91 -4.40
N VAL A 256 9.63 -1.85 -3.08
CA VAL A 256 8.30 -1.57 -2.49
C VAL A 256 7.76 -0.22 -2.98
N TYR A 257 8.61 0.80 -3.01
CA TYR A 257 8.22 2.13 -3.53
C TYR A 257 7.85 2.05 -5.01
N SER A 258 8.65 1.34 -5.82
CA SER A 258 8.42 1.21 -7.26
C SER A 258 7.11 0.49 -7.59
N GLU A 259 6.79 -0.60 -6.87
CA GLU A 259 5.55 -1.35 -7.01
C GLU A 259 4.34 -0.43 -6.75
N ARG A 260 4.37 0.30 -5.64
CA ARG A 260 3.29 1.20 -5.23
C ARG A 260 3.15 2.40 -6.16
N LEU A 261 4.25 2.93 -6.68
CA LEU A 261 4.24 4.03 -7.62
C LEU A 261 3.58 3.63 -8.95
N VAL A 262 3.81 2.39 -9.41
CA VAL A 262 3.16 1.86 -10.61
C VAL A 262 1.66 1.71 -10.39
N VAL A 263 1.24 1.18 -9.25
CA VAL A 263 -0.19 1.10 -8.89
C VAL A 263 -0.80 2.50 -8.89
N GLU A 264 -0.22 3.45 -8.17
CA GLU A 264 -0.71 4.83 -8.13
C GLU A 264 -0.78 5.49 -9.52
N ARG A 265 0.22 5.23 -10.37
CA ARG A 265 0.21 5.71 -11.76
C ARG A 265 -0.91 5.07 -12.57
N ASN A 266 -1.17 3.78 -12.40
CA ASN A 266 -2.29 3.09 -13.04
C ASN A 266 -3.62 3.71 -12.64
N TRP A 267 -3.81 3.99 -11.35
CA TRP A 267 -5.00 4.70 -10.85
C TRP A 267 -5.16 6.09 -11.48
N ARG A 268 -4.10 6.90 -11.53
CA ARG A 268 -4.16 8.26 -12.12
C ARG A 268 -4.39 8.28 -13.63
N GLN A 269 -3.81 7.31 -14.34
CA GLN A 269 -3.96 7.17 -15.79
C GLN A 269 -5.19 6.35 -16.20
N ASN A 270 -5.99 5.90 -15.22
CA ASN A 270 -7.11 4.97 -15.41
C ASN A 270 -6.72 3.72 -16.23
N LYS A 271 -5.51 3.21 -16.03
CA LYS A 271 -5.04 1.98 -16.68
C LYS A 271 -5.43 0.80 -15.80
N HIS A 272 -6.37 0.00 -16.28
CA HIS A 272 -6.87 -1.16 -15.54
C HIS A 272 -7.09 -2.35 -16.48
N THR A 273 -7.09 -3.54 -15.90
CA THR A 273 -7.56 -4.75 -16.59
C THR A 273 -8.90 -5.16 -16.01
N VAL A 274 -9.86 -5.53 -16.87
CA VAL A 274 -11.19 -5.97 -16.44
C VAL A 274 -11.26 -7.48 -16.54
N ARG A 275 -11.74 -8.11 -15.48
CA ARG A 275 -12.12 -9.52 -15.48
C ARG A 275 -13.60 -9.66 -15.16
N HIS A 276 -14.24 -10.60 -15.84
CA HIS A 276 -15.66 -10.89 -15.70
C HIS A 276 -15.84 -12.22 -14.98
N LEU A 277 -16.60 -12.22 -13.89
CA LEU A 277 -17.08 -13.42 -13.23
C LEU A 277 -18.57 -13.52 -13.53
N SER A 278 -18.94 -14.55 -14.29
CA SER A 278 -20.32 -14.88 -14.61
C SER A 278 -20.65 -16.26 -14.05
N GLY A 279 -21.84 -16.41 -13.50
CA GLY A 279 -22.30 -17.69 -12.98
C GLY A 279 -23.62 -17.60 -12.22
N HIS A 280 -23.88 -16.49 -11.52
CA HIS A 280 -25.17 -16.25 -10.91
C HIS A 280 -26.27 -16.14 -11.96
N THR A 281 -27.46 -16.67 -11.64
CA THR A 281 -28.61 -16.64 -12.55
C THR A 281 -29.45 -15.39 -12.42
N ASP A 282 -29.21 -14.61 -11.36
CA ASP A 282 -29.96 -13.41 -10.98
C ASP A 282 -29.01 -12.38 -10.34
N GLY A 283 -29.50 -11.17 -10.10
CA GLY A 283 -28.73 -10.04 -9.62
C GLY A 283 -27.86 -10.34 -8.40
N VAL A 284 -26.58 -9.94 -8.46
CA VAL A 284 -25.64 -10.11 -7.34
C VAL A 284 -25.84 -8.96 -6.39
N MET A 285 -26.28 -9.20 -5.15
CA MET A 285 -26.67 -8.14 -4.22
C MET A 285 -25.55 -7.69 -3.30
N CYS A 286 -24.59 -8.55 -3.00
CA CYS A 286 -23.50 -8.24 -2.08
C CYS A 286 -22.21 -8.95 -2.49
N VAL A 287 -21.10 -8.27 -2.21
CA VAL A 287 -19.75 -8.75 -2.52
C VAL A 287 -18.85 -8.46 -1.34
N GLN A 288 -18.04 -9.44 -0.98
CA GLN A 288 -16.87 -9.23 -0.15
C GLN A 288 -15.69 -9.99 -0.72
N PHE A 289 -14.50 -9.46 -0.54
CA PHE A 289 -13.29 -10.13 -0.96
C PHE A 289 -12.23 -10.05 0.13
N CYS A 290 -11.25 -10.94 0.02
CA CYS A 290 -10.08 -10.96 0.88
C CYS A 290 -8.84 -11.03 -0.02
N GLU A 291 -8.11 -9.93 -0.11
CA GLU A 291 -6.89 -9.85 -0.93
C GLU A 291 -5.81 -10.80 -0.40
N ALA A 292 -5.68 -10.95 0.92
CA ALA A 292 -4.70 -11.86 1.53
C ALA A 292 -4.88 -13.33 1.12
N SER A 293 -6.10 -13.76 0.77
CA SER A 293 -6.40 -15.12 0.33
C SER A 293 -6.73 -15.23 -1.16
N ASN A 294 -6.72 -14.12 -1.91
CA ASN A 294 -7.14 -14.04 -3.31
C ASN A 294 -8.54 -14.61 -3.58
N ILE A 295 -9.49 -14.39 -2.68
CA ILE A 295 -10.85 -14.93 -2.79
C ILE A 295 -11.88 -13.80 -2.80
N ALA A 296 -12.90 -13.93 -3.63
CA ALA A 296 -14.12 -13.13 -3.58
C ALA A 296 -15.32 -14.02 -3.27
N ILE A 297 -16.27 -13.48 -2.52
CA ILE A 297 -17.51 -14.14 -2.14
C ILE A 297 -18.66 -13.22 -2.54
N THR A 298 -19.60 -13.77 -3.30
CA THR A 298 -20.73 -13.03 -3.87
C THR A 298 -22.03 -13.67 -3.43
N GLY A 299 -23.02 -12.85 -3.06
CA GLY A 299 -24.36 -13.28 -2.69
C GLY A 299 -25.36 -12.71 -3.66
N SER A 300 -26.24 -13.56 -4.19
CA SER A 300 -27.20 -13.20 -5.23
C SER A 300 -28.64 -13.38 -4.76
N PHE A 301 -29.55 -12.75 -5.50
CA PHE A 301 -30.98 -12.99 -5.39
C PHE A 301 -31.37 -14.44 -5.79
N ASP A 302 -30.50 -15.16 -6.50
CA ASP A 302 -30.67 -16.57 -6.86
C ASP A 302 -30.69 -17.56 -5.66
N ARG A 303 -30.55 -17.04 -4.43
CA ARG A 303 -30.51 -17.72 -3.12
C ARG A 303 -29.16 -18.40 -2.82
N THR A 304 -28.16 -18.20 -3.68
CA THR A 304 -26.87 -18.87 -3.59
C THR A 304 -25.78 -17.86 -3.27
N ILE A 305 -24.74 -18.37 -2.62
CA ILE A 305 -23.51 -17.63 -2.36
C ILE A 305 -22.40 -18.35 -3.09
N ARG A 306 -21.63 -17.65 -3.91
CA ARG A 306 -20.52 -18.24 -4.66
C ARG A 306 -19.19 -17.72 -4.16
N VAL A 307 -18.21 -18.61 -4.12
CA VAL A 307 -16.83 -18.33 -3.74
C VAL A 307 -15.96 -18.44 -4.99
N TRP A 308 -15.24 -17.38 -5.30
CA TRP A 308 -14.45 -17.20 -6.52
C TRP A 308 -12.97 -17.06 -6.18
N ASN A 309 -12.11 -17.62 -7.04
CA ASN A 309 -10.69 -17.33 -7.02
C ASN A 309 -10.41 -16.08 -7.86
N LEU A 310 -9.84 -15.03 -7.26
CA LEU A 310 -9.53 -13.77 -7.92
C LEU A 310 -8.40 -13.90 -8.96
N GLU A 311 -7.49 -14.85 -8.77
CA GLU A 311 -6.33 -15.05 -9.65
C GLU A 311 -6.70 -15.80 -10.93
N THR A 312 -7.57 -16.81 -10.83
CA THR A 312 -8.00 -17.60 -11.99
C THR A 312 -9.34 -17.15 -12.57
N GLY A 313 -10.15 -16.43 -11.79
CA GLY A 313 -11.52 -16.07 -12.15
C GLY A 313 -12.51 -17.24 -12.11
N GLN A 314 -12.10 -18.40 -11.58
CA GLN A 314 -12.94 -19.59 -11.51
C GLN A 314 -13.75 -19.64 -10.22
N GLU A 315 -14.95 -20.19 -10.31
CA GLU A 315 -15.76 -20.54 -9.15
C GLU A 315 -15.12 -21.71 -8.40
N ILE A 316 -14.88 -21.53 -7.11
CA ILE A 316 -14.37 -22.55 -6.21
C ILE A 316 -15.54 -23.38 -5.67
N ARG A 317 -16.60 -22.71 -5.18
CA ARG A 317 -17.76 -23.35 -4.55
C ARG A 317 -19.03 -22.52 -4.66
N GLN A 318 -20.15 -23.25 -4.61
CA GLN A 318 -21.49 -22.71 -4.41
C GLN A 318 -22.04 -23.15 -3.04
N LEU A 319 -22.54 -22.20 -2.26
CA LEU A 319 -23.21 -22.44 -0.98
C LEU A 319 -24.72 -22.28 -1.18
N THR A 320 -25.46 -23.33 -0.85
CA THR A 320 -26.91 -23.39 -0.96
C THR A 320 -27.53 -23.71 0.39
N GLY A 321 -28.64 -23.05 0.74
CA GLY A 321 -29.38 -23.35 1.97
C GLY A 321 -30.27 -22.22 2.47
N HIS A 322 -30.15 -21.01 1.91
CA HIS A 322 -31.15 -19.97 2.07
C HIS A 322 -32.37 -20.25 1.20
N THR A 323 -33.55 -19.86 1.68
CA THR A 323 -34.81 -20.06 0.94
C THR A 323 -35.15 -18.87 0.04
N ARG A 324 -34.64 -17.68 0.37
CA ARG A 324 -34.78 -16.43 -0.39
C ARG A 324 -33.41 -15.80 -0.69
N GLY A 325 -33.40 -14.76 -1.50
CA GLY A 325 -32.19 -14.08 -1.95
C GLY A 325 -31.30 -13.58 -0.80
N VAL A 326 -29.98 -13.65 -0.99
CA VAL A 326 -28.97 -13.24 -0.01
C VAL A 326 -28.63 -11.78 -0.24
N ARG A 327 -28.94 -10.91 0.72
CA ARG A 327 -28.76 -9.45 0.57
C ARG A 327 -27.47 -8.95 1.18
N ALA A 328 -26.96 -9.63 2.20
CA ALA A 328 -25.80 -9.18 2.95
C ALA A 328 -24.84 -10.33 3.24
N LEU A 329 -23.54 -10.03 3.20
CA LEU A 329 -22.46 -11.00 3.41
C LEU A 329 -21.32 -10.37 4.20
N GLN A 330 -20.80 -11.14 5.15
CA GLN A 330 -19.57 -10.81 5.85
C GLN A 330 -18.61 -11.99 6.00
N PHE A 331 -17.43 -11.83 5.45
CA PHE A 331 -16.29 -12.70 5.57
C PHE A 331 -15.43 -12.34 6.78
N ASP A 332 -15.13 -13.36 7.56
CA ASP A 332 -14.03 -13.42 8.51
C ASP A 332 -13.03 -14.51 8.04
N LYS A 333 -11.86 -14.62 8.66
CA LYS A 333 -10.76 -15.52 8.24
C LYS A 333 -11.21 -16.95 7.92
N CYS A 334 -12.13 -17.51 8.70
CA CYS A 334 -12.62 -18.88 8.52
C CYS A 334 -14.15 -18.98 8.41
N LYS A 335 -14.88 -17.96 8.87
CA LYS A 335 -16.34 -17.99 8.93
C LYS A 335 -16.91 -16.98 7.95
N LEU A 336 -18.01 -17.36 7.32
CA LEU A 336 -18.80 -16.46 6.50
C LEU A 336 -20.17 -16.31 7.17
N VAL A 337 -20.62 -15.08 7.37
CA VAL A 337 -21.96 -14.77 7.84
C VAL A 337 -22.76 -14.24 6.65
N SER A 338 -23.93 -14.81 6.41
CA SER A 338 -24.87 -14.34 5.40
C SER A 338 -26.18 -13.94 6.04
N GLY A 339 -26.78 -12.87 5.53
CA GLY A 339 -28.12 -12.41 5.85
C GLY A 339 -28.97 -12.45 4.60
N ALA A 340 -30.14 -13.09 4.70
CA ALA A 340 -31.03 -13.27 3.57
C ALA A 340 -32.41 -12.69 3.84
N MET A 341 -33.18 -12.59 2.76
CA MET A 341 -34.58 -12.17 2.78
C MET A 341 -35.52 -13.22 3.39
N ASP A 342 -35.00 -14.37 3.82
CA ASP A 342 -35.75 -15.42 4.54
C ASP A 342 -35.83 -15.18 6.05
N ASN A 343 -35.43 -13.98 6.50
CA ASN A 343 -35.42 -13.53 7.88
C ASN A 343 -34.34 -14.21 8.75
N THR A 344 -33.50 -15.07 8.17
CA THR A 344 -32.45 -15.80 8.88
C THR A 344 -31.07 -15.24 8.57
N LEU A 345 -30.18 -15.35 9.56
CA LEU A 345 -28.74 -15.26 9.33
C LEU A 345 -28.15 -16.66 9.37
N LYS A 346 -27.24 -16.98 8.46
CA LYS A 346 -26.51 -18.26 8.48
C LYS A 346 -25.02 -18.01 8.61
N ILE A 347 -24.38 -18.84 9.42
CA ILE A 347 -22.93 -18.88 9.59
C ILE A 347 -22.43 -20.12 8.85
N TRP A 348 -21.51 -19.92 7.93
CA TRP A 348 -20.92 -20.94 7.09
C TRP A 348 -19.45 -21.08 7.40
N ASP A 349 -18.93 -22.29 7.24
CA ASP A 349 -17.52 -22.51 6.97
C ASP A 349 -17.35 -22.45 5.46
N TRP A 350 -16.68 -21.40 4.97
CA TRP A 350 -16.53 -21.19 3.53
C TRP A 350 -15.57 -22.20 2.89
N HIS A 351 -14.65 -22.80 3.66
CA HIS A 351 -13.71 -23.79 3.13
C HIS A 351 -14.41 -25.11 2.82
N THR A 352 -15.29 -25.57 3.71
CA THR A 352 -16.03 -26.82 3.58
C THR A 352 -17.38 -26.65 2.90
N GLY A 353 -17.90 -25.43 2.89
CA GLY A 353 -19.23 -25.07 2.40
C GLY A 353 -20.38 -25.49 3.31
N ARG A 354 -20.10 -25.91 4.55
CA ARG A 354 -21.13 -26.36 5.50
C ARG A 354 -21.74 -25.18 6.24
N CYS A 355 -23.06 -25.19 6.40
CA CYS A 355 -23.76 -24.29 7.31
C CYS A 355 -23.53 -24.76 8.76
N ILE A 356 -22.87 -23.93 9.56
CA ILE A 356 -22.54 -24.19 10.96
C ILE A 356 -23.75 -23.89 11.86
N ARG A 357 -24.37 -22.73 11.68
CA ARG A 357 -25.52 -22.27 12.48
C ARG A 357 -26.48 -21.44 11.66
N THR A 358 -27.76 -21.52 12.03
CA THR A 358 -28.81 -20.58 11.60
C THR A 358 -29.22 -19.76 12.81
N LEU A 359 -29.21 -18.43 12.71
CA LEU A 359 -29.68 -17.50 13.72
C LEU A 359 -31.05 -16.96 13.28
N GLU A 360 -32.04 -17.15 14.15
CA GLU A 360 -33.41 -16.74 13.94
C GLU A 360 -33.80 -15.68 14.97
N GLY A 361 -34.56 -14.67 14.55
CA GLY A 361 -35.04 -13.63 15.45
C GLY A 361 -35.60 -12.40 14.74
N HIS A 362 -35.13 -12.10 13.53
CA HIS A 362 -35.75 -11.06 12.71
C HIS A 362 -37.13 -11.51 12.22
N THR A 363 -38.07 -10.56 12.13
CA THR A 363 -39.43 -10.82 11.64
C THR A 363 -39.57 -10.57 10.14
N ALA A 364 -38.63 -9.83 9.55
CA ALA A 364 -38.52 -9.55 8.13
C ALA A 364 -37.10 -9.79 7.60
N GLY A 365 -36.90 -9.54 6.31
CA GLY A 365 -35.66 -9.86 5.60
C GLY A 365 -34.46 -9.09 6.15
N VAL A 366 -33.31 -9.78 6.27
CA VAL A 366 -32.07 -9.17 6.74
C VAL A 366 -31.38 -8.46 5.57
N LEU A 367 -31.19 -7.15 5.70
CA LEU A 367 -30.68 -6.28 4.64
C LEU A 367 -29.20 -5.98 4.78
N SER A 368 -28.68 -5.92 6.00
CA SER A 368 -27.28 -5.60 6.26
C SER A 368 -26.73 -6.30 7.48
N LEU A 369 -25.41 -6.42 7.52
CA LEU A 369 -24.71 -7.05 8.61
C LEU A 369 -23.30 -6.50 8.79
N HIS A 370 -22.85 -6.48 10.03
CA HIS A 370 -21.48 -6.18 10.42
C HIS A 370 -21.00 -7.06 11.58
N PHE A 371 -19.92 -7.79 11.38
CA PHE A 371 -19.29 -8.69 12.34
C PHE A 371 -17.94 -8.11 12.78
N ASP A 372 -17.83 -7.88 14.08
CA ASP A 372 -16.61 -7.43 14.74
C ASP A 372 -16.20 -8.50 15.78
N CYS A 373 -15.72 -9.65 15.28
CA CYS A 373 -15.17 -10.84 15.98
C CYS A 373 -16.00 -11.44 17.15
N ARG A 374 -16.42 -10.60 18.10
CA ARG A 374 -17.28 -10.85 19.25
C ARG A 374 -18.74 -10.51 18.98
N LEU A 375 -19.01 -9.40 18.28
CA LEU A 375 -20.35 -8.86 18.06
C LEU A 375 -20.74 -8.99 16.58
N LEU A 376 -21.95 -9.47 16.32
CA LEU A 376 -22.58 -9.39 15.00
C LEU A 376 -23.77 -8.45 15.12
N ALA A 377 -23.80 -7.39 14.33
CA ALA A 377 -24.98 -6.56 14.17
C ALA A 377 -25.66 -6.89 12.84
N SER A 378 -26.98 -6.99 12.84
CA SER A 378 -27.82 -7.24 11.67
C SER A 378 -28.93 -6.19 11.60
N GLY A 379 -29.03 -5.53 10.44
CA GLY A 379 -30.11 -4.61 10.11
C GLY A 379 -31.14 -5.30 9.23
N SER A 380 -32.41 -5.05 9.49
CA SER A 380 -33.53 -5.76 8.87
C SER A 380 -34.58 -4.78 8.34
N ALA A 381 -35.43 -5.30 7.45
CA ALA A 381 -36.65 -4.64 6.98
C ALA A 381 -37.73 -4.54 8.09
N ASP A 382 -37.51 -5.14 9.26
CA ASP A 382 -38.40 -5.02 10.43
C ASP A 382 -38.20 -3.72 11.24
N CYS A 383 -37.42 -2.78 10.70
CA CYS A 383 -37.05 -1.50 11.33
C CYS A 383 -36.23 -1.67 12.63
N THR A 384 -35.69 -2.86 12.90
CA THR A 384 -34.85 -3.14 14.07
C THR A 384 -33.45 -3.57 13.70
N ILE A 385 -32.50 -3.25 14.59
CA ILE A 385 -31.13 -3.74 14.52
C ILE A 385 -30.98 -4.77 15.62
N ARG A 386 -30.58 -6.00 15.28
CA ARG A 386 -30.24 -7.01 16.29
C ARG A 386 -28.73 -7.10 16.43
N VAL A 387 -28.27 -7.13 17.67
CA VAL A 387 -26.86 -7.35 17.99
C VAL A 387 -26.74 -8.67 18.74
N TRP A 388 -25.92 -9.55 18.21
CA TRP A 388 -25.64 -10.88 18.69
C TRP A 388 -24.24 -10.89 19.31
N ASN A 389 -24.15 -11.24 20.59
CA ASN A 389 -22.88 -11.39 21.30
C ASN A 389 -22.54 -12.87 21.41
N PHE A 390 -21.57 -13.34 20.63
CA PHE A 390 -21.21 -14.76 20.61
C PHE A 390 -20.50 -15.23 21.88
N ALA A 391 -19.88 -14.33 22.64
CA ALA A 391 -19.19 -14.69 23.88
C ALA A 391 -20.18 -14.90 25.04
N ALA A 392 -21.21 -14.04 25.12
CA ALA A 392 -22.23 -14.13 26.17
C ALA A 392 -23.43 -15.02 25.77
N GLY A 393 -23.62 -15.28 24.48
CA GLY A 393 -24.81 -15.95 23.96
C GLY A 393 -26.07 -15.08 24.00
N GLU A 394 -25.92 -13.78 24.25
CA GLU A 394 -27.03 -12.83 24.34
C GLU A 394 -27.34 -12.21 22.97
N CYS A 395 -28.63 -11.94 22.74
CA CYS A 395 -29.09 -11.09 21.64
C CYS A 395 -29.94 -9.94 22.19
N PHE A 396 -29.72 -8.73 21.67
CA PHE A 396 -30.57 -7.59 21.99
C PHE A 396 -30.94 -6.82 20.72
N SER A 397 -32.08 -6.13 20.77
CA SER A 397 -32.58 -5.30 19.67
C SER A 397 -32.47 -3.82 19.99
N LEU A 398 -32.01 -3.03 19.02
CA LEU A 398 -32.07 -1.57 19.04
C LEU A 398 -33.25 -1.13 18.18
N THR A 399 -34.15 -0.38 18.79
CA THR A 399 -35.39 0.13 18.16
C THR A 399 -35.35 1.65 18.10
N GLY A 400 -35.78 2.23 16.98
CA GLY A 400 -35.93 3.67 16.85
C GLY A 400 -36.01 4.19 15.42
N HIS A 401 -35.54 3.42 14.44
CA HIS A 401 -35.82 3.69 13.03
C HIS A 401 -37.29 3.44 12.71
N THR A 402 -37.83 4.20 11.76
CA THR A 402 -39.23 4.07 11.33
C THR A 402 -39.39 3.18 10.11
N GLU A 403 -38.33 3.03 9.32
CA GLU A 403 -38.30 2.30 8.05
C GLU A 403 -37.15 1.27 8.02
N TRP A 404 -36.97 0.62 6.87
CA TRP A 404 -35.98 -0.44 6.64
C TRP A 404 -34.55 0.02 6.87
N ILE A 405 -33.74 -0.88 7.45
CA ILE A 405 -32.35 -0.59 7.80
C ILE A 405 -31.39 -1.18 6.76
N ASN A 406 -30.96 -0.35 5.82
CA ASN A 406 -30.16 -0.77 4.67
C ASN A 406 -28.70 -1.04 4.99
N SER A 407 -28.12 -0.40 6.00
CA SER A 407 -26.72 -0.58 6.35
C SER A 407 -26.48 -0.44 7.84
N VAL A 408 -25.65 -1.33 8.37
CA VAL A 408 -25.21 -1.32 9.76
C VAL A 408 -23.70 -1.54 9.80
N ARG A 409 -22.99 -0.75 10.59
CA ARG A 409 -21.53 -0.86 10.81
C ARG A 409 -21.20 -0.63 12.28
N ILE A 410 -20.33 -1.47 12.82
CA ILE A 410 -19.82 -1.35 14.20
C ILE A 410 -18.46 -0.65 14.15
N CYS A 411 -18.32 0.41 14.94
CA CYS A 411 -17.05 1.07 15.24
C CYS A 411 -16.44 0.41 16.48
N THR A 412 -15.36 -0.34 16.29
CA THR A 412 -14.74 -1.17 17.33
C THR A 412 -14.08 -0.34 18.43
N TYR A 413 -13.49 0.81 18.08
CA TYR A 413 -12.77 1.68 19.01
C TYR A 413 -13.66 2.35 20.06
N ASP A 414 -14.85 2.79 19.64
CA ASP A 414 -15.73 3.61 20.48
C ASP A 414 -16.99 2.84 20.95
N GLN A 415 -17.08 1.54 20.63
CA GLN A 415 -18.28 0.71 20.85
C GLN A 415 -19.57 1.35 20.31
N LEU A 416 -19.42 2.11 19.23
CA LEU A 416 -20.53 2.76 18.55
C LEU A 416 -21.02 1.87 17.41
N LEU A 417 -22.29 2.00 17.06
CA LEU A 417 -22.88 1.40 15.87
C LEU A 417 -23.51 2.51 15.06
N VAL A 418 -23.21 2.53 13.76
CA VAL A 418 -23.81 3.44 12.80
C VAL A 418 -24.81 2.65 11.97
N SER A 419 -26.03 3.16 11.85
CA SER A 419 -27.07 2.59 11.00
C SER A 419 -27.61 3.62 10.02
N ALA A 420 -27.92 3.16 8.81
CA ALA A 420 -28.59 3.93 7.77
C ALA A 420 -29.91 3.27 7.42
N SER A 421 -30.92 4.11 7.17
CA SER A 421 -32.31 3.70 7.00
C SER A 421 -32.96 4.41 5.82
N ASP A 422 -34.05 3.80 5.33
CA ASP A 422 -34.95 4.37 4.32
C ASP A 422 -35.69 5.62 4.83
N ASP A 423 -35.72 5.86 6.14
CA ASP A 423 -36.28 7.07 6.77
C ASP A 423 -35.47 8.36 6.54
N ALA A 424 -34.48 8.30 5.64
CA ALA A 424 -33.52 9.36 5.32
C ALA A 424 -32.60 9.78 6.49
N THR A 425 -32.58 9.01 7.59
CA THR A 425 -31.75 9.29 8.76
C THR A 425 -30.60 8.29 8.91
N ILE A 426 -29.49 8.79 9.45
CA ILE A 426 -28.39 7.95 9.94
C ILE A 426 -28.38 8.07 11.45
N ARG A 427 -28.33 6.95 12.16
CA ARG A 427 -28.31 6.93 13.63
C ARG A 427 -27.02 6.36 14.17
N ILE A 428 -26.54 6.98 15.24
CA ILE A 428 -25.38 6.53 16.00
C ILE A 428 -25.90 5.97 17.32
N TRP A 429 -25.57 4.72 17.59
CA TRP A 429 -25.98 3.97 18.76
C TRP A 429 -24.77 3.67 19.63
N ASN A 430 -24.95 3.70 20.93
CA ASN A 430 -23.96 3.19 21.87
C ASN A 430 -24.34 1.77 22.25
N LEU A 431 -23.45 0.82 21.99
CA LEU A 431 -23.70 -0.61 22.23
C LEU A 431 -23.73 -0.97 23.72
N GLN A 432 -23.04 -0.21 24.58
CA GLN A 432 -23.01 -0.44 26.01
C GLN A 432 -24.30 0.04 26.69
N SER A 433 -24.76 1.25 26.35
CA SER A 433 -26.01 1.80 26.91
C SER A 433 -27.26 1.32 26.17
N LYS A 434 -27.11 0.74 24.97
CA LYS A 434 -28.20 0.31 24.08
C LYS A 434 -29.15 1.44 23.70
N THR A 435 -28.65 2.67 23.66
CA THR A 435 -29.44 3.87 23.34
C THR A 435 -28.94 4.55 22.06
N CYS A 436 -29.85 5.24 21.39
CA CYS A 436 -29.52 6.13 20.28
C CYS A 436 -28.84 7.38 20.86
N VAL A 437 -27.59 7.63 20.48
CA VAL A 437 -26.81 8.79 20.89
C VAL A 437 -27.20 10.00 20.05
N LYS A 438 -27.24 9.82 18.72
CA LYS A 438 -27.51 10.90 17.76
C LYS A 438 -28.25 10.42 16.53
N VAL A 439 -28.98 11.37 15.94
CA VAL A 439 -29.67 11.23 14.65
C VAL A 439 -29.10 12.30 13.72
N LEU A 440 -28.55 11.87 12.59
CA LEU A 440 -28.03 12.72 11.53
C LEU A 440 -29.11 12.90 10.48
N ASN A 441 -29.53 14.15 10.29
CA ASN A 441 -30.54 14.54 9.31
C ASN A 441 -29.90 15.42 8.24
N GLY A 442 -30.25 15.19 6.98
CA GLY A 442 -29.84 16.06 5.87
C GLY A 442 -29.74 15.37 4.52
N HIS A 443 -29.91 14.05 4.46
CA HIS A 443 -30.34 13.39 3.23
C HIS A 443 -31.82 13.66 2.97
N VAL A 444 -32.18 13.77 1.69
CA VAL A 444 -33.58 13.99 1.27
C VAL A 444 -34.24 12.67 0.88
N GLY A 445 -33.45 11.66 0.52
CA GLY A 445 -33.90 10.34 0.14
C GLY A 445 -33.37 9.23 1.06
N GLN A 446 -33.75 8.01 0.73
CA GLN A 446 -33.36 6.78 1.42
C GLN A 446 -31.84 6.64 1.53
N VAL A 447 -31.32 6.39 2.73
CA VAL A 447 -29.88 6.16 2.92
C VAL A 447 -29.60 4.67 2.77
N LEU A 448 -28.86 4.32 1.73
CA LEU A 448 -28.59 2.92 1.38
C LEU A 448 -27.33 2.40 2.08
N CYS A 449 -26.34 3.27 2.31
CA CYS A 449 -25.12 2.88 3.00
C CYS A 449 -24.57 3.99 3.89
N ALA A 450 -24.02 3.59 5.04
CA ALA A 450 -23.25 4.45 5.93
C ALA A 450 -22.05 3.67 6.45
N LEU A 451 -20.87 4.23 6.25
CA LEU A 451 -19.59 3.63 6.58
C LEU A 451 -18.78 4.59 7.48
N PRO A 452 -18.48 4.21 8.72
CA PRO A 452 -17.58 4.99 9.57
C PRO A 452 -16.12 4.77 9.16
N SER A 453 -15.31 5.83 9.23
CA SER A 453 -13.87 5.78 8.96
C SER A 453 -13.17 4.84 9.93
N THR A 454 -12.40 3.90 9.41
CA THR A 454 -11.65 2.90 10.19
C THR A 454 -10.39 3.48 10.84
N THR A 455 -9.92 4.66 10.41
CA THR A 455 -8.75 5.34 10.99
C THR A 455 -9.13 6.74 11.49
N ARG A 456 -8.44 7.24 12.52
CA ARG A 456 -8.67 8.58 13.09
C ARG A 456 -8.10 9.71 12.22
N ALA A 457 -7.09 9.42 11.40
CA ALA A 457 -6.43 10.36 10.48
C ALA A 457 -7.27 10.75 9.23
N PHE A 458 -8.60 10.60 9.28
CA PHE A 458 -9.49 10.88 8.15
C PHE A 458 -9.97 12.34 8.10
N ARG A 459 -10.12 13.00 9.26
CA ARG A 459 -10.74 14.34 9.36
C ARG A 459 -9.87 15.48 8.83
N HIS A 460 -8.57 15.47 9.13
CA HIS A 460 -7.61 16.51 8.68
C HIS A 460 -7.56 16.68 7.15
N ARG A 461 -7.95 15.65 6.38
CA ARG A 461 -7.99 15.67 4.91
C ARG A 461 -9.23 16.35 4.32
N LEU A 462 -10.32 16.46 5.07
CA LEU A 462 -11.57 17.04 4.58
C LEU A 462 -11.68 18.55 4.86
N VAL A 463 -10.97 19.03 5.88
CA VAL A 463 -11.06 20.41 6.41
C VAL A 463 -10.03 21.37 5.78
N SER A 464 -9.06 20.87 5.01
CA SER A 464 -7.91 21.66 4.51
C SER A 464 -8.25 22.80 3.52
N GLN A 465 -9.51 23.00 3.14
CA GLN A 465 -9.93 24.05 2.20
C GLN A 465 -10.79 25.18 2.79
N SER A 466 -11.09 25.19 4.10
CA SER A 466 -12.03 26.19 4.63
C SER A 466 -11.73 26.72 6.03
N CYS A 467 -10.51 27.15 6.33
CA CYS A 467 -10.26 28.22 7.32
C CYS A 467 -8.76 28.53 7.46
N SER A 468 -8.34 29.69 6.96
CA SER A 468 -7.15 30.40 7.44
C SER A 468 -7.50 31.18 8.70
N SER A 469 -7.82 30.49 9.79
CA SER A 469 -7.95 31.09 11.11
C SER A 469 -7.07 30.32 12.08
N THR A 470 -6.03 31.00 12.53
CA THR A 470 -5.18 30.62 13.66
C THR A 470 -6.03 30.36 14.90
N THR A 471 -6.27 29.09 15.21
CA THR A 471 -6.66 28.65 16.56
C THR A 471 -5.93 27.35 16.87
N THR A 472 -5.01 27.46 17.83
CA THR A 472 -4.55 26.44 18.78
C THR A 472 -4.89 24.99 18.48
N THR A 473 -3.84 24.21 18.25
CA THR A 473 -3.79 22.74 18.32
C THR A 473 -4.42 22.22 19.61
N THR A 474 -5.63 21.65 19.51
CA THR A 474 -6.25 20.83 20.58
C THR A 474 -7.13 19.74 19.95
N ASP A 475 -6.64 18.50 19.99
CA ASP A 475 -7.31 17.18 20.10
C ASP A 475 -8.61 16.82 19.32
N HIS A 476 -9.23 17.72 18.54
CA HIS A 476 -10.45 17.43 17.76
C HIS A 476 -10.19 16.99 16.30
N ASP A 477 -8.93 16.93 15.87
CA ASP A 477 -8.56 16.55 14.49
C ASP A 477 -8.56 15.03 14.23
N ASP A 478 -8.77 14.23 15.28
CA ASP A 478 -8.75 12.76 15.25
C ASP A 478 -10.16 12.11 15.33
N GLU A 479 -11.22 12.91 15.28
CA GLU A 479 -12.57 12.38 15.32
C GLU A 479 -12.91 11.62 14.02
N PRO A 480 -13.45 10.39 14.12
CA PRO A 480 -13.81 9.61 12.95
C PRO A 480 -14.85 10.35 12.10
N VAL A 481 -14.98 9.96 10.83
CA VAL A 481 -15.92 10.57 9.87
C VAL A 481 -16.84 9.47 9.33
N ILE A 482 -18.11 9.77 9.16
CA ILE A 482 -19.07 8.85 8.55
C ILE A 482 -19.28 9.25 7.10
N VAL A 483 -19.06 8.33 6.18
CA VAL A 483 -19.38 8.50 4.75
C VAL A 483 -20.69 7.79 4.47
N SER A 484 -21.60 8.47 3.79
CA SER A 484 -22.93 7.95 3.51
C SER A 484 -23.32 8.16 2.06
N GLY A 485 -24.06 7.21 1.52
CA GLY A 485 -24.57 7.21 0.16
C GLY A 485 -26.07 6.98 0.20
N ALA A 486 -26.79 7.83 -0.51
CA ALA A 486 -28.23 7.84 -0.51
C ALA A 486 -28.82 7.84 -1.92
N PHE A 487 -30.12 7.59 -1.98
CA PHE A 487 -30.91 7.62 -3.20
C PHE A 487 -31.19 9.04 -3.72
N ASP A 488 -30.79 10.07 -2.96
CA ASP A 488 -30.81 11.48 -3.39
C ASP A 488 -29.64 11.85 -4.34
N ASN A 489 -28.93 10.84 -4.86
CA ASN A 489 -27.77 10.95 -5.74
C ASN A 489 -26.52 11.57 -5.07
N THR A 490 -26.57 11.83 -3.76
CA THR A 490 -25.47 12.47 -3.03
C THR A 490 -24.69 11.49 -2.18
N ILE A 491 -23.40 11.81 -2.01
CA ILE A 491 -22.55 11.17 -1.01
C ILE A 491 -22.20 12.25 0.00
N LYS A 492 -22.50 12.01 1.29
CA LYS A 492 -22.24 12.99 2.35
C LYS A 492 -21.22 12.46 3.34
N PHE A 493 -20.36 13.38 3.78
CA PHE A 493 -19.43 13.18 4.89
C PHE A 493 -19.99 13.86 6.13
N TRP A 494 -20.07 13.11 7.22
CA TRP A 494 -20.60 13.55 8.48
C TRP A 494 -19.56 13.46 9.57
N ASP A 495 -19.61 14.45 10.44
CA ASP A 495 -18.97 14.39 11.73
C ASP A 495 -19.86 13.61 12.73
N PHE A 496 -19.25 12.95 13.72
CA PHE A 496 -19.95 12.37 14.86
C PHE A 496 -20.65 13.45 15.69
N THR A 497 -20.30 14.72 15.52
CA THR A 497 -21.05 15.83 16.12
C THR A 497 -22.48 15.95 15.58
N GLY A 498 -22.74 15.59 14.33
CA GLY A 498 -24.01 15.88 13.65
C GLY A 498 -23.86 16.63 12.33
N ASN A 499 -22.71 17.28 12.13
CA ASN A 499 -22.52 18.24 11.05
C ASN A 499 -22.15 17.55 9.75
N CYS A 500 -22.79 17.95 8.64
CA CYS A 500 -22.37 17.55 7.30
C CYS A 500 -21.13 18.37 6.90
N LEU A 501 -19.97 17.71 6.83
CA LEU A 501 -18.69 18.31 6.46
C LEU A 501 -18.62 18.63 4.96
N ARG A 502 -19.08 17.69 4.12
CA ARG A 502 -18.98 17.78 2.66
C ARG A 502 -20.09 16.97 1.99
N THR A 503 -20.58 17.46 0.85
CA THR A 503 -21.48 16.72 -0.03
C THR A 503 -20.83 16.59 -1.41
N LEU A 504 -20.75 15.38 -1.94
CA LEU A 504 -20.29 15.10 -3.30
C LEU A 504 -21.50 14.97 -4.23
N PHE A 505 -21.39 15.62 -5.39
CA PHE A 505 -22.38 15.56 -6.45
C PHE A 505 -21.75 14.99 -7.72
N GLY A 506 -22.48 14.12 -8.42
CA GLY A 506 -22.08 13.73 -9.76
C GLY A 506 -22.83 12.52 -10.32
N HIS A 507 -23.34 11.63 -9.47
CA HIS A 507 -24.21 10.55 -9.94
C HIS A 507 -25.52 11.09 -10.49
N LEU A 508 -26.05 10.40 -11.51
CA LEU A 508 -27.32 10.76 -12.14
C LEU A 508 -28.51 10.14 -11.38
N GLU A 509 -28.28 9.01 -10.73
CA GLU A 509 -29.26 8.26 -9.95
C GLU A 509 -28.68 7.83 -8.59
N GLY A 510 -29.51 7.18 -7.77
CA GLY A 510 -29.20 6.88 -6.37
C GLY A 510 -27.93 6.04 -6.19
N VAL A 511 -27.19 6.32 -5.11
CA VAL A 511 -25.96 5.60 -4.75
C VAL A 511 -26.31 4.41 -3.86
N TRP A 512 -26.08 3.20 -4.36
CA TRP A 512 -26.44 1.95 -3.69
C TRP A 512 -25.37 1.43 -2.73
N SER A 513 -24.11 1.53 -3.15
CA SER A 513 -22.99 0.97 -2.40
C SER A 513 -21.84 1.95 -2.41
N LEU A 514 -21.16 2.02 -1.26
CA LEU A 514 -19.93 2.76 -1.09
C LEU A 514 -18.84 1.83 -0.58
N ALA A 515 -17.62 2.12 -0.98
CA ALA A 515 -16.41 1.63 -0.36
C ALA A 515 -15.43 2.80 -0.33
N PHE A 516 -14.63 2.95 0.71
CA PHE A 516 -13.61 3.97 0.74
C PHE A 516 -12.31 3.40 1.30
N ASP A 517 -11.24 4.03 0.88
CA ASP A 517 -9.89 3.88 1.38
C ASP A 517 -9.43 5.24 1.94
N SER A 518 -8.22 5.33 2.47
CA SER A 518 -7.67 6.56 3.01
C SER A 518 -7.53 7.65 1.93
N LEU A 519 -7.28 7.28 0.68
CA LEU A 519 -7.07 8.22 -0.42
C LEU A 519 -8.33 8.44 -1.28
N ARG A 520 -9.27 7.48 -1.32
CA ARG A 520 -10.33 7.45 -2.34
C ARG A 520 -11.67 6.99 -1.78
N VAL A 521 -12.76 7.47 -2.38
CA VAL A 521 -14.08 6.84 -2.27
C VAL A 521 -14.43 6.21 -3.60
N VAL A 522 -15.05 5.03 -3.57
CA VAL A 522 -15.68 4.42 -4.72
C VAL A 522 -17.16 4.25 -4.43
N SER A 523 -17.98 4.65 -5.39
CA SER A 523 -19.43 4.57 -5.33
C SER A 523 -19.98 3.79 -6.50
N GLY A 524 -20.93 2.90 -6.21
CA GLY A 524 -21.78 2.23 -7.20
C GLY A 524 -23.16 2.84 -7.16
N SER A 525 -23.67 3.23 -8.33
CA SER A 525 -24.98 3.86 -8.47
C SER A 525 -25.91 3.04 -9.36
N HIS A 526 -27.19 3.34 -9.23
CA HIS A 526 -28.23 2.86 -10.13
C HIS A 526 -28.03 3.33 -11.57
N ASP A 527 -27.25 4.40 -11.79
CA ASP A 527 -26.89 4.93 -13.11
C ASP A 527 -25.95 4.02 -13.93
N ARG A 528 -25.63 2.82 -13.42
CA ARG A 528 -24.74 1.79 -14.01
C ARG A 528 -23.27 2.17 -14.05
N SER A 529 -22.90 3.29 -13.41
CA SER A 529 -21.52 3.74 -13.29
C SER A 529 -20.95 3.46 -11.90
N VAL A 530 -19.70 2.99 -11.88
CA VAL A 530 -18.87 3.04 -10.67
C VAL A 530 -18.02 4.30 -10.76
N ARG A 531 -18.07 5.17 -9.76
CA ARG A 531 -17.26 6.39 -9.73
C ARG A 531 -16.22 6.34 -8.65
N VAL A 532 -15.04 6.85 -8.98
CA VAL A 532 -13.92 7.00 -8.05
C VAL A 532 -13.74 8.47 -7.75
N TRP A 533 -13.75 8.81 -6.48
CA TRP A 533 -13.64 10.16 -5.94
C TRP A 533 -12.35 10.29 -5.18
N ASP A 534 -11.69 11.42 -5.35
CA ASP A 534 -10.55 11.79 -4.51
C ASP A 534 -11.06 12.29 -3.16
N MET A 535 -10.52 11.74 -2.07
CA MET A 535 -10.96 12.08 -0.70
C MET A 535 -10.65 13.54 -0.34
N GLU A 536 -9.47 14.03 -0.71
CA GLU A 536 -9.01 15.36 -0.30
C GLU A 536 -9.76 16.46 -1.07
N SER A 537 -9.80 16.35 -2.40
CA SER A 537 -10.46 17.36 -3.24
C SER A 537 -11.97 17.19 -3.38
N GLY A 538 -12.52 16.01 -3.09
CA GLY A 538 -13.92 15.68 -3.35
C GLY A 538 -14.28 15.65 -4.84
N LYS A 539 -13.30 15.68 -5.74
CA LYS A 539 -13.53 15.64 -7.18
C LYS A 539 -13.71 14.19 -7.64
N CYS A 540 -14.63 13.98 -8.57
CA CYS A 540 -14.73 12.72 -9.30
C CYS A 540 -13.48 12.59 -10.19
N MET A 541 -12.66 11.57 -9.95
CA MET A 541 -11.46 11.29 -10.75
C MET A 541 -11.84 10.67 -12.10
N TYR A 542 -12.65 9.62 -12.07
CA TYR A 542 -13.14 8.94 -13.27
C TYR A 542 -14.39 8.12 -12.99
N ALA A 543 -15.11 7.80 -14.06
CA ALA A 543 -16.28 6.92 -14.07
C ALA A 543 -15.95 5.65 -14.86
N LEU A 544 -16.12 4.50 -14.21
CA LEU A 544 -15.98 3.18 -14.80
C LEU A 544 -17.37 2.73 -15.25
N ASN A 545 -17.56 2.76 -16.57
CA ASN A 545 -18.78 2.32 -17.21
C ASN A 545 -18.54 0.94 -17.81
N GLY A 546 -19.52 0.06 -17.70
CA GLY A 546 -19.43 -1.23 -18.36
C GLY A 546 -20.58 -2.17 -18.06
N HIS A 547 -21.16 -2.11 -16.86
CA HIS A 547 -22.35 -2.87 -16.50
C HIS A 547 -23.57 -2.42 -17.32
N THR A 548 -24.47 -3.34 -17.63
CA THR A 548 -25.68 -3.08 -18.41
C THR A 548 -26.85 -2.69 -17.52
N ASN A 549 -26.90 -3.22 -16.29
CA ASN A 549 -27.90 -2.94 -15.26
C ASN A 549 -27.28 -2.22 -14.03
N PRO A 550 -28.13 -1.72 -13.11
CA PRO A 550 -27.71 -1.03 -11.89
C PRO A 550 -26.62 -1.78 -11.11
N ILE A 551 -25.73 -1.00 -10.49
CA ILE A 551 -24.70 -1.55 -9.59
C ILE A 551 -25.28 -1.62 -8.19
N THR A 552 -25.28 -2.83 -7.65
CA THR A 552 -25.92 -3.19 -6.38
C THR A 552 -24.93 -3.27 -5.22
N ALA A 553 -23.67 -3.63 -5.52
CA ALA A 553 -22.60 -3.71 -4.53
C ALA A 553 -21.24 -3.36 -5.12
N VAL A 554 -20.42 -2.69 -4.32
CA VAL A 554 -19.03 -2.35 -4.65
C VAL A 554 -18.14 -2.65 -3.46
N ALA A 555 -16.99 -3.24 -3.74
CA ALA A 555 -15.93 -3.45 -2.79
C ALA A 555 -14.60 -2.94 -3.39
N MET A 556 -13.70 -2.44 -2.56
CA MET A 556 -12.43 -1.89 -3.00
C MET A 556 -11.28 -2.40 -2.13
N SER A 557 -10.14 -2.61 -2.78
CA SER A 557 -8.82 -2.84 -2.21
C SER A 557 -7.85 -1.77 -2.74
N ASP A 558 -6.63 -1.74 -2.22
CA ASP A 558 -5.59 -0.82 -2.69
C ASP A 558 -5.28 -0.97 -4.20
N THR A 559 -5.48 -2.17 -4.74
CA THR A 559 -5.16 -2.52 -6.13
C THR A 559 -6.38 -2.77 -7.00
N LYS A 560 -7.49 -3.21 -6.42
CA LYS A 560 -8.65 -3.72 -7.18
C LYS A 560 -9.94 -3.04 -6.74
N ILE A 561 -10.83 -2.81 -7.69
CA ILE A 561 -12.25 -2.53 -7.43
C ILE A 561 -13.04 -3.76 -7.89
N ILE A 562 -14.00 -4.19 -7.10
CA ILE A 562 -14.95 -5.23 -7.49
C ILE A 562 -16.33 -4.59 -7.50
N SER A 563 -17.03 -4.68 -8.63
CA SER A 563 -18.40 -4.22 -8.75
C SER A 563 -19.32 -5.35 -9.17
N ALA A 564 -20.42 -5.49 -8.45
CA ALA A 564 -21.51 -6.41 -8.76
C ALA A 564 -22.70 -5.63 -9.29
N SER A 565 -23.40 -6.24 -10.24
CA SER A 565 -24.58 -5.68 -10.86
C SER A 565 -25.78 -6.62 -10.70
N ASP A 566 -26.95 -6.02 -10.88
CA ASP A 566 -28.22 -6.72 -11.06
C ASP A 566 -28.25 -7.58 -12.34
N ASP A 567 -27.29 -7.39 -13.26
CA ASP A 567 -27.06 -8.27 -14.43
C ASP A 567 -26.71 -9.73 -14.05
N GLY A 568 -26.38 -10.00 -12.79
CA GLY A 568 -25.79 -11.29 -12.35
C GLY A 568 -24.27 -11.35 -12.57
N ASP A 569 -23.68 -10.30 -13.15
CA ASP A 569 -22.26 -10.19 -13.44
C ASP A 569 -21.48 -9.49 -12.32
N VAL A 570 -20.26 -9.98 -12.08
CA VAL A 570 -19.29 -9.33 -11.19
C VAL A 570 -18.05 -8.97 -12.00
N ARG A 571 -17.64 -7.71 -11.92
CA ARG A 571 -16.46 -7.18 -12.61
C ARG A 571 -15.37 -6.84 -11.62
N ILE A 572 -14.16 -7.30 -11.92
CA ILE A 572 -12.95 -6.96 -11.18
C ILE A 572 -12.14 -6.01 -12.06
N TRP A 573 -11.95 -4.80 -11.56
CA TRP A 573 -11.12 -3.75 -12.15
C TRP A 573 -9.78 -3.77 -11.43
N ASP A 574 -8.75 -4.25 -12.09
CA ASP A 574 -7.43 -4.41 -11.50
C ASP A 574 -6.48 -3.29 -11.97
N PHE A 575 -6.06 -2.46 -11.02
CA PHE A 575 -5.05 -1.40 -11.17
C PHE A 575 -3.67 -1.85 -10.69
N GLY A 576 -3.54 -3.10 -10.22
CA GLY A 576 -2.29 -3.71 -9.82
C GLY A 576 -1.26 -3.76 -10.95
N MET A 577 -0.03 -4.18 -10.60
CA MET A 577 0.89 -4.65 -11.62
C MET A 577 0.28 -5.91 -12.25
N SER A 578 -0.22 -5.79 -13.48
CA SER A 578 -0.31 -6.96 -14.35
C SER A 578 1.09 -7.56 -14.35
N GLN A 579 1.26 -8.76 -13.78
CA GLN A 579 2.40 -9.58 -14.16
C GLN A 579 2.25 -9.78 -15.66
N LEU A 580 2.90 -8.90 -16.43
CA LEU A 580 3.18 -9.15 -17.83
C LEU A 580 3.92 -10.49 -17.81
N GLN A 581 3.23 -11.52 -18.29
CA GLN A 581 3.84 -12.80 -18.64
C GLN A 581 4.99 -12.58 -19.61
#